data_AF-A0A3B1CDN5-F1
#
_entry.id   AF-A0A3B1CDN5-F1
#
_cell.length_a   1.000
_cell.length_b   1.000
_cell.length_c   1.000
_cell.angle_alpha   90.00
_cell.angle_beta   90.00
_cell.angle_gamma   90.00
#
_symmetry.space_group_name_H-M   'P 1'
#
loop_
_entity.id
_entity.type
_entity.pdbx_description
1 polymer ?
#
loop_
_entity_poly.entity_id
_entity_poly.type
_entity_poly.pdbx_seq_one_letter_code
_entity_poly.pdbx_strand_id
1 'polypeptide(L)'
;MKIQKEKFVRFLLYSVFALLAFVFFLWLTFPFDLAEKQALRLLTSETGCVVTVAQSTYALPVKIRTRGLTGRCPKQRLGLRGRGDITFQLKSLDMDLALLPLLFEKTLEVDFLIGSAFGNIPGHLRLKEEAEALAVSLWTEGAQLMFEEEGFSALISIQGEGAWQNQDVMKGSGKLLLGIKKGRFKSFGGFELPIGEISFSQIDAQAFWKDGRVVLEAFSAKGEMADLRSESGVVLLRNPPENSMITLSLFASPKGSLQEMAELFVKGYTANSPLKIRINGPIRAPQVSVNGKAVPLGL
;
A
#
# COMPACT_ATOMS: atom_id res chain seq x y z
N MET A 1 39.20 48.78 6.07
CA MET A 1 38.05 47.95 5.66
C MET A 1 38.35 46.80 4.68
N LYS A 2 39.36 46.87 3.79
CA LYS A 2 39.70 45.75 2.86
C LYS A 2 40.13 44.45 3.55
N ILE A 3 40.95 44.54 4.61
CA ILE A 3 41.53 43.38 5.32
C ILE A 3 40.46 42.51 6.03
N GLN A 4 39.35 43.11 6.48
CA GLN A 4 38.26 42.33 7.09
C GLN A 4 37.42 41.57 6.07
N LYS A 5 37.25 42.09 4.85
CA LYS A 5 36.55 41.37 3.76
C LYS A 5 37.33 40.12 3.34
N GLU A 6 38.65 40.20 3.22
CA GLU A 6 39.48 39.03 2.88
C GLU A 6 39.44 37.95 3.95
N LYS A 7 39.50 38.32 5.23
CA LYS A 7 39.37 37.36 6.34
C LYS A 7 38.00 36.69 6.37
N PHE A 8 36.93 37.46 6.13
CA PHE A 8 35.57 36.93 6.06
C PHE A 8 35.39 35.97 4.87
N VAL A 9 35.88 36.34 3.69
CA VAL A 9 35.82 35.49 2.48
C VAL A 9 36.61 34.20 2.67
N ARG A 10 37.82 34.26 3.27
CA ARG A 10 38.60 33.06 3.60
C ARG A 10 37.87 32.19 4.62
N PHE A 11 37.29 32.76 5.67
CA PHE A 11 36.51 32.01 6.66
C PHE A 11 35.31 31.30 6.03
N LEU A 12 34.59 31.97 5.12
CA LEU A 12 33.46 31.41 4.38
C LEU A 12 33.92 30.27 3.45
N LEU A 13 35.02 30.46 2.71
CA LEU A 13 35.62 29.43 1.86
C LEU A 13 36.09 28.21 2.66
N TYR A 14 36.78 28.41 3.80
CA TYR A 14 37.20 27.30 4.65
C TYR A 14 36.02 26.57 5.29
N SER A 15 34.96 27.29 5.68
CA SER A 15 33.75 26.68 6.22
C SER A 15 33.01 25.86 5.17
N VAL A 16 32.87 26.39 3.94
CA VAL A 16 32.28 25.66 2.80
C VAL A 16 33.15 24.46 2.42
N PHE A 17 34.47 24.61 2.38
CA PHE A 17 35.38 23.51 2.08
C PHE A 17 35.33 22.42 3.16
N ALA A 18 35.31 22.79 4.45
CA ALA A 18 35.17 21.85 5.55
C ALA A 18 33.83 21.11 5.49
N LEU A 19 32.74 21.81 5.15
CA LEU A 19 31.43 21.20 4.94
C LEU A 19 31.44 20.20 3.77
N LEU A 20 32.01 20.60 2.62
CA LEU A 20 32.15 19.74 1.44
C LEU A 20 33.03 18.51 1.73
N ALA A 21 34.16 18.70 2.41
CA ALA A 21 35.04 17.62 2.81
C ALA A 21 34.36 16.68 3.81
N PHE A 22 33.62 17.21 4.79
CA PHE A 22 32.85 16.42 5.74
C PHE A 22 31.80 15.57 5.02
N VAL A 23 31.02 16.14 4.09
CA VAL A 23 30.04 15.41 3.27
C VAL A 23 30.72 14.34 2.41
N PHE A 24 31.86 14.65 1.80
CA PHE A 24 32.63 13.71 0.99
C PHE A 24 33.18 12.54 1.81
N PHE A 25 33.77 12.82 2.99
CA PHE A 25 34.27 11.79 3.89
C PHE A 25 33.15 10.93 4.47
N LEU A 26 32.02 11.55 4.84
CA LEU A 26 30.84 10.83 5.32
C LEU A 26 30.33 9.88 4.23
N TRP A 27 30.24 10.32 2.97
CA TRP A 27 29.89 9.46 1.85
C TRP A 27 30.86 8.31 1.63
N LEU A 28 32.17 8.58 1.71
CA LEU A 28 33.21 7.57 1.46
C LEU A 28 33.30 6.53 2.58
N THR A 29 32.92 6.91 3.81
CA THR A 29 32.97 6.04 5.00
C THR A 29 31.64 5.44 5.38
N PHE A 30 30.52 5.90 4.82
CA PHE A 30 29.20 5.37 5.16
C PHE A 30 29.04 3.94 4.62
N PRO A 31 28.75 2.95 5.48
CA PRO A 31 28.70 1.56 5.07
C PRO A 31 27.33 1.22 4.43
N PHE A 32 27.09 1.72 3.22
CA PHE A 32 25.83 1.53 2.48
C PHE A 32 25.44 0.04 2.37
N ASP A 33 26.41 -0.84 2.10
CA ASP A 33 26.17 -2.30 2.00
C ASP A 33 25.68 -2.94 3.31
N LEU A 34 26.15 -2.44 4.47
CA LEU A 34 25.70 -2.95 5.76
C LEU A 34 24.29 -2.45 6.08
N ALA A 35 23.99 -1.20 5.76
CA ALA A 35 22.65 -0.64 5.91
C ALA A 35 21.62 -1.38 5.04
N GLU A 36 21.96 -1.65 3.77
CA GLU A 36 21.12 -2.44 2.85
C GLU A 36 20.85 -3.85 3.40
N LYS A 37 21.91 -4.56 3.85
CA LYS A 37 21.76 -5.91 4.42
C LYS A 37 20.94 -5.92 5.71
N GLN A 38 21.10 -4.93 6.58
CA GLN A 38 20.29 -4.84 7.80
C GLN A 38 18.82 -4.55 7.49
N ALA A 39 18.53 -3.63 6.56
CA ALA A 39 17.17 -3.34 6.13
C ALA A 39 16.50 -4.59 5.52
N LEU A 40 17.18 -5.31 4.63
CA LEU A 40 16.67 -6.55 4.04
C LEU A 40 16.47 -7.66 5.09
N ARG A 41 17.35 -7.74 6.08
CA ARG A 41 17.22 -8.71 7.18
C ARG A 41 16.01 -8.43 8.06
N LEU A 42 15.79 -7.17 8.42
CA LEU A 42 14.61 -6.74 9.19
C LEU A 42 13.32 -7.00 8.41
N LEU A 43 13.32 -6.70 7.10
CA LEU A 43 12.17 -6.96 6.25
C LEU A 43 11.87 -8.45 6.16
N THR A 44 12.89 -9.29 5.98
CA THR A 44 12.76 -10.75 5.99
C THR A 44 12.27 -11.29 7.34
N SER A 45 12.76 -10.77 8.47
CA SER A 45 12.36 -11.27 9.79
C SER A 45 10.91 -10.93 10.15
N GLU A 46 10.44 -9.73 9.77
CA GLU A 46 9.08 -9.27 10.08
C GLU A 46 8.03 -9.83 9.10
N THR A 47 8.32 -9.75 7.80
CA THR A 47 7.33 -10.10 6.75
C THR A 47 7.49 -11.53 6.24
N GLY A 48 8.64 -12.17 6.48
CA GLY A 48 9.00 -13.42 5.82
C GLY A 48 9.33 -13.26 4.34
N CYS A 49 9.26 -12.04 3.78
CA CYS A 49 9.57 -11.78 2.38
C CYS A 49 11.07 -11.73 2.16
N VAL A 50 11.56 -12.56 1.24
CA VAL A 50 12.94 -12.52 0.77
C VAL A 50 12.99 -11.58 -0.44
N VAL A 51 13.65 -10.45 -0.29
CA VAL A 51 13.89 -9.49 -1.39
C VAL A 51 15.35 -9.58 -1.81
N THR A 52 15.58 -9.79 -3.10
CA THR A 52 16.91 -9.79 -3.73
C THR A 52 17.03 -8.61 -4.67
N VAL A 53 18.22 -8.01 -4.68
CA VAL A 53 18.56 -6.86 -5.52
C VAL A 53 19.66 -7.29 -6.48
N ALA A 54 19.48 -7.08 -7.78
CA ALA A 54 20.50 -7.41 -8.76
C ALA A 54 21.67 -6.41 -8.75
N GLN A 55 21.35 -5.11 -8.68
CA GLN A 55 22.33 -4.03 -8.66
C GLN A 55 21.83 -2.84 -7.83
N SER A 56 22.70 -2.29 -6.99
CA SER A 56 22.46 -1.09 -6.19
C SER A 56 23.51 -0.03 -6.55
N THR A 57 23.07 1.21 -6.75
CA THR A 57 23.94 2.36 -7.04
C THR A 57 23.60 3.48 -6.07
N TYR A 58 24.64 4.06 -5.47
CA TYR A 58 24.53 5.10 -4.46
C TYR A 58 25.12 6.41 -4.99
N ALA A 59 24.37 7.51 -4.92
CA ALA A 59 24.83 8.83 -5.32
C ALA A 59 24.50 9.89 -4.26
N LEU A 60 25.21 11.02 -4.30
CA LEU A 60 25.01 12.15 -3.38
C LEU A 60 23.78 13.00 -3.81
N PRO A 61 23.05 13.67 -2.87
CA PRO A 61 23.29 13.71 -1.42
C PRO A 61 22.91 12.41 -0.68
N VAL A 62 21.79 11.75 -0.97
CA VAL A 62 21.53 10.31 -0.68
C VAL A 62 20.48 9.81 -1.68
N LYS A 63 20.96 9.41 -2.85
CA LYS A 63 20.15 8.77 -3.89
C LYS A 63 20.49 7.29 -3.93
N ILE A 64 19.49 6.46 -3.70
CA ILE A 64 19.61 5.00 -3.78
C ILE A 64 18.86 4.57 -5.03
N ARG A 65 19.59 4.05 -6.02
CA ARG A 65 19.02 3.47 -7.24
C ARG A 65 19.27 1.98 -7.23
N THR A 66 18.20 1.21 -7.15
CA THR A 66 18.26 -0.26 -7.21
C THR A 66 17.61 -0.74 -8.51
N ARG A 67 18.17 -1.79 -9.10
CA ARG A 67 17.69 -2.40 -10.35
C ARG A 67 17.53 -3.90 -10.19
N GLY A 68 16.54 -4.46 -10.89
CA GLY A 68 16.27 -5.90 -10.87
C GLY A 68 15.91 -6.39 -9.47
N LEU A 69 14.95 -5.72 -8.84
CA LEU A 69 14.41 -6.11 -7.54
C LEU A 69 13.46 -7.28 -7.74
N THR A 70 13.75 -8.41 -7.11
CA THR A 70 12.84 -9.55 -7.11
C THR A 70 12.53 -9.94 -5.68
N GLY A 71 11.25 -10.09 -5.33
CA GLY A 71 10.84 -10.51 -4.01
C GLY A 71 10.03 -11.78 -4.04
N ARG A 72 10.15 -12.59 -2.99
CA ARG A 72 9.34 -13.78 -2.73
C ARG A 72 8.73 -13.66 -1.34
N CYS A 73 7.41 -13.61 -1.27
CA CYS A 73 6.67 -13.46 -0.02
C CYS A 73 5.77 -14.67 0.22
N PRO A 74 5.87 -15.36 1.38
CA PRO A 74 5.00 -16.49 1.68
C PRO A 74 3.55 -16.03 1.83
N LYS A 75 2.63 -16.61 1.02
CA LYS A 75 1.20 -16.23 0.98
C LYS A 75 0.54 -16.22 2.37
N GLN A 76 0.91 -17.17 3.22
CA GLN A 76 0.38 -17.32 4.58
C GLN A 76 0.67 -16.13 5.49
N ARG A 77 1.85 -15.50 5.38
CA ARG A 77 2.23 -14.33 6.20
C ARG A 77 1.50 -13.06 5.76
N LEU A 78 1.08 -13.02 4.50
CA LEU A 78 0.28 -11.94 3.92
C LEU A 78 -1.24 -12.15 4.12
N GLY A 79 -1.65 -13.20 4.83
CA GLY A 79 -3.07 -13.50 5.06
C GLY A 79 -3.82 -14.03 3.83
N LEU A 80 -3.10 -14.43 2.79
CA LEU A 80 -3.67 -15.00 1.56
C LEU A 80 -3.76 -16.53 1.67
N ARG A 81 -4.84 -17.11 1.14
CA ARG A 81 -5.05 -18.58 1.13
C ARG A 81 -4.19 -19.24 0.03
N GLY A 82 -3.65 -20.41 0.33
CA GLY A 82 -2.84 -21.22 -0.60
C GLY A 82 -1.46 -21.60 -0.05
N ARG A 83 -0.85 -22.68 -0.57
CA ARG A 83 0.57 -23.01 -0.34
C ARG A 83 1.39 -22.41 -1.48
N GLY A 84 2.40 -21.60 -1.15
CA GLY A 84 3.31 -21.01 -2.14
C GLY A 84 3.74 -19.59 -1.78
N ASP A 85 4.61 -19.04 -2.61
CA ASP A 85 5.14 -17.68 -2.47
C ASP A 85 4.53 -16.79 -3.56
N ILE A 86 4.25 -15.53 -3.23
CA ILE A 86 4.00 -14.48 -4.21
C ILE A 86 5.35 -13.96 -4.66
N THR A 87 5.59 -14.02 -5.96
CA THR A 87 6.78 -13.43 -6.56
C THR A 87 6.43 -12.08 -7.18
N PHE A 88 7.28 -11.09 -6.96
CA PHE A 88 7.16 -9.78 -7.62
C PHE A 88 8.50 -9.41 -8.25
N GLN A 89 8.44 -8.71 -9.38
CA GLN A 89 9.60 -8.19 -10.08
C GLN A 89 9.42 -6.71 -10.35
N LEU A 90 10.36 -5.90 -9.84
CA LEU A 90 10.45 -4.47 -10.08
C LEU A 90 11.71 -4.20 -10.90
N LYS A 91 11.55 -3.43 -11.98
CA LYS A 91 12.64 -3.07 -12.90
C LYS A 91 13.66 -2.17 -12.21
N SER A 92 13.16 -1.17 -11.48
CA SER A 92 13.98 -0.25 -10.69
C SER A 92 13.24 0.32 -9.50
N LEU A 93 13.97 0.75 -8.49
CA LEU A 93 13.48 1.60 -7.41
C LEU A 93 14.54 2.68 -7.19
N ASP A 94 14.17 3.91 -7.52
CA ASP A 94 14.96 5.10 -7.22
C ASP A 94 14.39 5.74 -5.97
N MET A 95 15.22 6.06 -4.99
CA MET A 95 14.84 6.76 -3.75
C MET A 95 15.76 7.97 -3.57
N ASP A 96 15.18 9.13 -3.33
CA ASP A 96 15.88 10.38 -3.00
C ASP A 96 15.53 10.75 -1.55
N LEU A 97 16.53 10.73 -0.67
CA LEU A 97 16.34 11.01 0.74
C LEU A 97 16.73 12.46 1.06
N ALA A 98 15.82 13.20 1.67
CA ALA A 98 16.10 14.54 2.15
C ALA A 98 16.88 14.51 3.48
N LEU A 99 18.21 14.69 3.40
CA LEU A 99 19.09 14.70 4.58
C LEU A 99 18.87 15.89 5.53
N LEU A 100 18.49 17.05 4.99
CA LEU A 100 18.34 18.27 5.80
C LEU A 100 17.18 18.16 6.82
N PRO A 101 15.95 17.77 6.42
CA PRO A 101 14.87 17.50 7.38
C PRO A 101 15.23 16.41 8.39
N LEU A 102 16.02 15.41 8.00
CA LEU A 102 16.42 14.32 8.89
C LEU A 102 17.33 14.83 10.02
N LEU A 103 18.31 15.69 9.69
CA LEU A 103 19.29 16.21 10.64
C LEU A 103 18.71 17.27 11.58
N PHE A 104 17.78 18.10 11.12
CA PHE A 104 17.26 19.24 11.88
C PHE A 104 15.87 19.04 12.47
N GLU A 105 15.00 18.28 11.81
CA GLU A 105 13.58 18.18 12.14
C GLU A 105 13.15 16.76 12.50
N LYS A 106 14.10 15.81 12.60
CA LYS A 106 13.84 14.36 12.80
C LYS A 106 12.77 13.83 11.84
N THR A 107 12.74 14.39 10.64
CA THR A 107 11.76 14.07 9.60
C THR A 107 12.50 13.40 8.46
N LEU A 108 12.12 12.18 8.12
CA LEU A 108 12.63 11.46 6.96
C LEU A 108 11.64 11.62 5.81
N GLU A 109 12.04 12.34 4.77
CA GLU A 109 11.30 12.44 3.51
C GLU A 109 12.02 11.65 2.43
N VAL A 110 11.26 10.82 1.72
CA VAL A 110 11.73 9.93 0.67
C VAL A 110 10.83 10.08 -0.55
N ASP A 111 11.36 10.68 -1.60
CA ASP A 111 10.75 10.60 -2.92
C ASP A 111 11.20 9.28 -3.57
N PHE A 112 10.25 8.48 -4.03
CA PHE A 112 10.55 7.23 -4.70
C PHE A 112 9.95 7.14 -6.10
N LEU A 113 10.64 6.42 -6.98
CA LEU A 113 10.18 6.09 -8.31
C LEU A 113 10.37 4.59 -8.54
N ILE A 114 9.27 3.85 -8.56
CA ILE A 114 9.30 2.41 -8.82
C ILE A 114 9.09 2.19 -10.32
N GLY A 115 10.11 1.67 -11.00
CA GLY A 115 10.01 1.21 -12.38
C GLY A 115 9.41 -0.19 -12.44
N SER A 116 8.31 -0.33 -13.19
CA SER A 116 7.67 -1.61 -13.51
C SER A 116 7.81 -1.90 -15.01
N ALA A 117 7.33 -3.08 -15.46
CA ALA A 117 7.23 -3.39 -16.89
C ALA A 117 6.30 -2.44 -17.65
N PHE A 118 5.41 -1.73 -16.94
CA PHE A 118 4.34 -0.92 -17.54
C PHE A 118 4.48 0.58 -17.33
N GLY A 119 5.56 1.03 -16.69
CA GLY A 119 5.81 2.44 -16.43
C GLY A 119 6.45 2.68 -15.08
N ASN A 120 6.61 3.96 -14.75
CA ASN A 120 7.20 4.41 -13.50
C ASN A 120 6.10 4.90 -12.54
N ILE A 121 6.27 4.57 -11.26
CA ILE A 121 5.31 4.85 -10.20
C ILE A 121 5.98 5.82 -9.24
N PRO A 122 5.67 7.12 -9.33
CA PRO A 122 6.15 8.07 -8.36
C PRO A 122 5.42 7.88 -7.03
N GLY A 123 6.11 8.21 -5.96
CA GLY A 123 5.50 8.38 -4.67
C GLY A 123 6.41 9.13 -3.72
N HIS A 124 5.81 9.51 -2.60
CA HIS A 124 6.44 10.28 -1.55
C HIS A 124 6.09 9.65 -0.21
N LEU A 125 7.10 9.38 0.60
CA LEU A 125 6.97 8.88 1.96
C LEU A 125 7.59 9.90 2.91
N ARG A 126 6.82 10.31 3.92
CA ARG A 126 7.32 11.15 5.01
C ARG A 126 7.09 10.44 6.33
N LEU A 127 8.15 10.34 7.12
CA LEU A 127 8.15 9.79 8.47
C LEU A 127 8.60 10.90 9.41
N LYS A 128 7.85 11.15 10.47
CA LYS A 128 8.17 12.16 11.48
C LYS A 128 8.05 11.53 12.85
N GLU A 129 9.15 11.55 13.59
CA GLU A 129 9.18 11.10 14.98
C GLU A 129 8.73 12.25 15.88
N GLU A 130 7.61 12.05 16.57
CA GLU A 130 7.09 12.93 17.61
C GLU A 130 7.29 12.27 18.99
N ALA A 131 7.20 13.05 20.07
CA ALA A 131 7.62 12.62 21.42
C ALA A 131 7.01 11.28 21.89
N GLU A 132 5.81 10.93 21.44
CA GLU A 132 5.12 9.68 21.79
C GLU A 132 4.52 8.96 20.57
N ALA A 133 4.78 9.45 19.36
CA ALA A 133 4.13 8.96 18.15
C ALA A 133 5.06 8.96 16.93
N LEU A 134 4.92 7.96 16.08
CA LEU A 134 5.50 7.95 14.74
C LEU A 134 4.42 8.33 13.73
N ALA A 135 4.52 9.53 13.15
CA ALA A 135 3.65 9.98 12.08
C ALA A 135 4.23 9.57 10.72
N VAL A 136 3.37 9.05 9.85
CA VAL A 136 3.71 8.53 8.52
C VAL A 136 2.70 9.06 7.52
N SER A 137 3.18 9.63 6.42
CA SER A 137 2.34 9.92 5.26
C SER A 137 2.95 9.29 4.02
N LEU A 138 2.12 8.60 3.26
CA LEU A 138 2.46 7.93 2.01
C LEU A 138 1.55 8.46 0.92
N TRP A 139 2.12 8.83 -0.21
CA TRP A 139 1.37 9.16 -1.41
C TRP A 139 2.01 8.47 -2.60
N THR A 140 1.19 7.88 -3.47
CA THR A 140 1.64 7.28 -4.72
C THR A 140 0.53 7.30 -5.77
N GLU A 141 0.92 7.57 -7.00
CA GLU A 141 0.00 7.60 -8.14
C GLU A 141 0.36 6.57 -9.20
N GLY A 142 -0.67 5.90 -9.71
CA GLY A 142 -0.57 5.19 -10.99
C GLY A 142 0.26 3.91 -10.97
N ALA A 143 0.33 3.23 -9.84
CA ALA A 143 0.97 1.93 -9.71
C ALA A 143 0.28 0.86 -10.54
N GLN A 144 0.78 0.56 -11.75
CA GLN A 144 0.30 -0.62 -12.47
C GLN A 144 0.82 -1.87 -11.79
N LEU A 145 -0.07 -2.56 -11.08
CA LEU A 145 0.21 -3.85 -10.47
C LEU A 145 -0.42 -4.95 -11.30
N MET A 146 0.38 -5.95 -11.64
CA MET A 146 -0.08 -7.17 -12.30
C MET A 146 0.45 -8.36 -11.51
N PHE A 147 -0.47 -9.12 -10.93
CA PHE A 147 -0.19 -10.39 -10.28
C PHE A 147 -0.82 -11.48 -11.15
N GLU A 148 -0.08 -11.97 -12.14
CA GLU A 148 -0.60 -12.94 -13.13
C GLU A 148 -1.10 -14.21 -12.45
N GLU A 149 -0.37 -14.73 -11.46
CA GLU A 149 -0.76 -15.93 -10.69
C GLU A 149 -2.02 -15.74 -9.85
N GLU A 150 -2.31 -14.50 -9.42
CA GLU A 150 -3.51 -14.17 -8.64
C GLU A 150 -4.65 -13.65 -9.53
N GLY A 151 -4.41 -13.54 -10.85
CA GLY A 151 -5.39 -13.04 -11.81
C GLY A 151 -5.83 -11.61 -11.55
N PHE A 152 -4.92 -10.77 -11.04
CA PHE A 152 -5.16 -9.36 -10.74
C PHE A 152 -4.34 -8.45 -11.64
N SER A 153 -5.00 -7.44 -12.22
CA SER A 153 -4.33 -6.37 -12.97
C SER A 153 -5.06 -5.06 -12.77
N ALA A 154 -4.36 -4.01 -12.33
CA ALA A 154 -4.96 -2.70 -12.15
C ALA A 154 -3.95 -1.55 -12.09
N LEU A 155 -4.43 -0.33 -12.31
CA LEU A 155 -3.72 0.91 -11.97
C LEU A 155 -4.17 1.39 -10.59
N ILE A 156 -3.26 1.45 -9.63
CA ILE A 156 -3.55 1.74 -8.23
C ILE A 156 -2.96 3.09 -7.83
N SER A 157 -3.73 3.92 -7.14
CA SER A 157 -3.26 5.10 -6.41
C SER A 157 -3.55 4.93 -4.93
N ILE A 158 -2.58 5.25 -4.09
CA ILE A 158 -2.70 5.14 -2.64
C ILE A 158 -2.27 6.45 -2.02
N GLN A 159 -3.11 7.01 -1.16
CA GLN A 159 -2.76 8.13 -0.31
C GLN A 159 -3.16 7.77 1.12
N GLY A 160 -2.19 7.77 2.03
CA GLY A 160 -2.41 7.42 3.41
C GLY A 160 -1.66 8.35 4.35
N GLU A 161 -2.26 8.61 5.49
CA GLU A 161 -1.63 9.30 6.61
C GLU A 161 -1.99 8.56 7.90
N GLY A 162 -1.03 8.43 8.80
CA GLY A 162 -1.20 7.66 10.02
C GLY A 162 -0.24 8.10 11.10
N ALA A 163 -0.63 7.91 12.35
CA ALA A 163 0.22 8.09 13.51
C ALA A 163 0.06 6.89 14.44
N TRP A 164 1.19 6.35 14.92
CA TRP A 164 1.22 5.22 15.84
C TRP A 164 1.86 5.62 17.16
N GLN A 165 1.14 5.37 18.26
CA GLN A 165 1.67 5.59 19.60
C GLN A 165 2.51 4.40 20.05
N ASN A 166 3.72 4.67 20.59
CA ASN A 166 4.61 3.64 21.15
C ASN A 166 4.89 2.45 20.21
N GLN A 167 4.89 2.67 18.89
CA GLN A 167 5.08 1.63 17.87
C GLN A 167 4.03 0.49 17.90
N ASP A 168 2.92 0.67 18.63
CA ASP A 168 1.82 -0.28 18.68
C ASP A 168 0.85 0.00 17.52
N VAL A 169 0.87 -0.88 16.51
CA VAL A 169 0.01 -0.77 15.32
C VAL A 169 -1.48 -0.72 15.69
N MET A 170 -1.85 -1.35 16.81
CA MET A 170 -3.22 -1.40 17.29
C MET A 170 -3.68 -0.11 17.97
N LYS A 171 -2.76 0.79 18.35
CA LYS A 171 -3.06 2.11 18.94
C LYS A 171 -2.82 3.25 17.96
N GLY A 172 -2.76 2.91 16.67
CA GLY A 172 -2.62 3.88 15.61
C GLY A 172 -3.94 4.51 15.22
N SER A 173 -3.85 5.71 14.65
CA SER A 173 -4.96 6.36 13.95
C SER A 173 -4.51 6.89 12.59
N GLY A 174 -5.42 6.93 11.62
CA GLY A 174 -5.10 7.49 10.32
C GLY A 174 -6.22 7.36 9.30
N LYS A 175 -5.90 7.75 8.07
CA LYS A 175 -6.77 7.77 6.91
C LYS A 175 -6.06 7.15 5.71
N LEU A 176 -6.80 6.37 4.93
CA LEU A 176 -6.35 5.75 3.69
C LEU A 176 -7.36 6.07 2.59
N LEU A 177 -6.85 6.54 1.46
CA LEU A 177 -7.54 6.71 0.20
C LEU A 177 -6.90 5.74 -0.79
N LEU A 178 -7.74 4.91 -1.40
CA LEU A 178 -7.37 3.94 -2.41
C LEU A 178 -8.18 4.22 -3.68
N GLY A 179 -7.48 4.40 -4.79
CA GLY A 179 -8.07 4.47 -6.12
C GLY A 179 -7.57 3.32 -6.96
N ILE A 180 -8.46 2.64 -7.67
CA ILE A 180 -8.12 1.59 -8.63
C ILE A 180 -8.80 1.93 -9.94
N LYS A 181 -8.04 1.98 -11.04
CA LYS A 181 -8.55 2.17 -12.40
C LYS A 181 -8.27 0.94 -13.24
N LYS A 182 -9.22 0.59 -14.11
CA LYS A 182 -9.12 -0.57 -15.02
C LYS A 182 -8.77 -1.87 -14.28
N GLY A 183 -9.37 -2.08 -13.11
CA GLY A 183 -9.14 -3.27 -12.28
C GLY A 183 -9.78 -4.50 -12.90
N ARG A 184 -9.02 -5.57 -13.06
CA ARG A 184 -9.48 -6.88 -13.52
C ARG A 184 -9.14 -7.91 -12.45
N PHE A 185 -10.15 -8.67 -12.06
CA PHE A 185 -10.08 -9.63 -10.96
C PHE A 185 -10.62 -10.97 -11.46
N LYS A 186 -9.76 -11.98 -11.59
CA LYS A 186 -10.18 -13.37 -11.81
C LYS A 186 -10.41 -14.12 -10.49
N SER A 187 -9.66 -13.71 -9.47
CA SER A 187 -9.81 -14.19 -8.11
C SER A 187 -9.85 -13.01 -7.14
N PHE A 188 -10.48 -13.20 -5.97
CA PHE A 188 -10.43 -12.23 -4.89
C PHE A 188 -10.19 -12.96 -3.57
N GLY A 189 -9.10 -12.61 -2.86
CA GLY A 189 -8.77 -13.23 -1.55
C GLY A 189 -8.52 -14.75 -1.61
N GLY A 190 -8.04 -15.27 -2.75
CA GLY A 190 -7.83 -16.70 -2.96
C GLY A 190 -9.09 -17.49 -3.34
N PHE A 191 -10.22 -16.80 -3.62
CA PHE A 191 -11.42 -17.42 -4.18
C PHE A 191 -11.48 -17.14 -5.67
N GLU A 192 -11.52 -18.20 -6.49
CA GLU A 192 -11.87 -18.08 -7.91
C GLU A 192 -13.31 -17.63 -8.03
N LEU A 193 -13.54 -16.60 -8.84
CA LEU A 193 -14.88 -16.08 -9.05
C LEU A 193 -15.63 -17.05 -9.98
N PRO A 194 -16.85 -17.48 -9.63
CA PRO A 194 -17.62 -18.42 -10.46
C PRO A 194 -17.98 -17.87 -11.84
N ILE A 195 -17.82 -16.56 -12.03
CA ILE A 195 -18.06 -15.82 -13.28
C ILE A 195 -16.78 -15.52 -14.07
N GLY A 196 -15.64 -16.12 -13.68
CA GLY A 196 -14.37 -16.09 -14.41
C GLY A 196 -13.55 -14.81 -14.23
N GLU A 197 -14.10 -13.66 -14.61
CA GLU A 197 -13.41 -12.37 -14.47
C GLU A 197 -14.42 -11.25 -14.18
N ILE A 198 -14.12 -10.43 -13.17
CA ILE A 198 -14.86 -9.20 -12.88
C ILE A 198 -13.95 -8.02 -13.22
N SER A 199 -14.49 -7.10 -14.02
CA SER A 199 -13.83 -5.86 -14.42
C SER A 199 -14.50 -4.65 -13.75
N PHE A 200 -13.67 -3.77 -13.20
CA PHE A 200 -14.08 -2.47 -12.69
C PHE A 200 -13.30 -1.37 -13.42
N SER A 201 -14.03 -0.47 -14.05
CA SER A 201 -13.45 0.74 -14.66
C SER A 201 -12.78 1.64 -13.61
N GLN A 202 -13.40 1.74 -12.43
CA GLN A 202 -12.96 2.58 -11.32
C GLN A 202 -13.42 1.97 -9.99
N ILE A 203 -12.56 1.98 -8.98
CA ILE A 203 -12.88 1.70 -7.58
C ILE A 203 -12.25 2.81 -6.75
N ASP A 204 -13.04 3.45 -5.91
CA ASP A 204 -12.57 4.44 -4.95
C ASP A 204 -12.98 4.00 -3.55
N ALA A 205 -12.04 4.01 -2.62
CA ALA A 205 -12.26 3.64 -1.24
C ALA A 205 -11.57 4.62 -0.29
N GLN A 206 -12.27 4.97 0.79
CA GLN A 206 -11.79 5.80 1.88
C GLN A 206 -12.03 5.08 3.19
N ALA A 207 -10.95 4.82 3.91
CA ALA A 207 -10.99 4.17 5.21
C ALA A 207 -10.28 5.03 6.25
N PHE A 208 -10.77 4.97 7.48
CA PHE A 208 -10.10 5.51 8.65
C PHE A 208 -9.79 4.37 9.58
N TRP A 209 -8.69 4.45 10.30
CA TRP A 209 -8.47 3.55 11.42
C TRP A 209 -8.20 4.34 12.68
N LYS A 210 -8.59 3.76 13.81
CA LYS A 210 -8.29 4.26 15.14
C LYS A 210 -8.41 3.11 16.13
N ASP A 211 -7.41 2.93 16.98
CA ASP A 211 -7.44 1.99 18.11
C ASP A 211 -7.86 0.57 17.68
N GLY A 212 -7.27 0.06 16.60
CA GLY A 212 -7.53 -1.28 16.09
C GLY A 212 -8.87 -1.44 15.38
N ARG A 213 -9.61 -0.36 15.17
CA ARG A 213 -10.86 -0.34 14.40
C ARG A 213 -10.65 0.40 13.08
N VAL A 214 -10.88 -0.28 11.97
CA VAL A 214 -10.92 0.32 10.63
C VAL A 214 -12.38 0.54 10.23
N VAL A 215 -12.73 1.74 9.80
CA VAL A 215 -14.05 2.11 9.31
C VAL A 215 -13.91 2.50 7.85
N LEU A 216 -14.64 1.80 6.98
CA LEU A 216 -14.80 2.17 5.58
C LEU A 216 -15.88 3.26 5.51
N GLU A 217 -15.45 4.49 5.30
CA GLU A 217 -16.35 5.64 5.22
C GLU A 217 -17.04 5.70 3.86
N ALA A 218 -16.28 5.49 2.80
CA ALA A 218 -16.79 5.47 1.44
C ALA A 218 -16.13 4.35 0.63
N PHE A 219 -16.94 3.65 -0.14
CA PHE A 219 -16.49 2.74 -1.17
C PHE A 219 -17.46 2.81 -2.33
N SER A 220 -16.92 2.92 -3.54
CA SER A 220 -17.67 2.80 -4.76
C SER A 220 -16.85 2.07 -5.81
N ALA A 221 -17.50 1.20 -6.58
CA ALA A 221 -16.89 0.51 -7.70
C ALA A 221 -17.82 0.59 -8.90
N LYS A 222 -17.29 0.95 -10.07
CA LYS A 222 -18.02 1.01 -11.33
C LYS A 222 -17.59 -0.13 -12.23
N GLY A 223 -18.44 -1.14 -12.35
CA GLY A 223 -18.16 -2.36 -13.11
C GLY A 223 -19.00 -2.48 -14.36
N GLU A 224 -18.57 -3.38 -15.25
CA GLU A 224 -19.33 -3.76 -16.44
C GLU A 224 -20.59 -4.55 -16.06
N MET A 225 -20.47 -5.47 -15.10
CA MET A 225 -21.57 -6.32 -14.64
C MET A 225 -22.35 -5.74 -13.46
N ALA A 226 -21.74 -4.89 -12.64
CA ALA A 226 -22.41 -4.27 -11.51
C ALA A 226 -21.69 -3.00 -11.04
N ASP A 227 -22.45 -2.04 -10.53
CA ASP A 227 -21.91 -0.98 -9.69
C ASP A 227 -22.06 -1.36 -8.22
N LEU A 228 -21.03 -1.10 -7.41
CA LEU A 228 -21.04 -1.35 -5.97
C LEU A 228 -20.91 -0.04 -5.21
N ARG A 229 -21.61 0.08 -4.08
CA ARG A 229 -21.45 1.17 -3.11
C ARG A 229 -21.53 0.64 -1.69
N SER A 230 -20.70 1.14 -0.78
CA SER A 230 -20.84 0.80 0.63
C SER A 230 -22.00 1.55 1.27
N GLU A 231 -22.77 0.84 2.08
CA GLU A 231 -23.66 1.44 3.09
C GLU A 231 -22.89 1.66 4.40
N SER A 232 -22.08 0.67 4.80
CA SER A 232 -21.23 0.74 5.98
C SER A 232 -20.14 -0.34 5.90
N GLY A 233 -18.94 -0.08 6.41
CA GLY A 233 -17.95 -1.12 6.61
C GLY A 233 -17.12 -0.88 7.87
N VAL A 234 -16.92 -1.93 8.66
CA VAL A 234 -16.06 -1.92 9.84
C VAL A 234 -15.23 -3.19 9.85
N VAL A 235 -13.93 -3.04 10.10
CA VAL A 235 -13.03 -4.15 10.43
C VAL A 235 -12.49 -3.91 11.82
N LEU A 236 -12.66 -4.90 12.70
CA LEU A 236 -12.04 -4.92 14.02
C LEU A 236 -10.79 -5.76 13.92
N LEU A 237 -9.64 -5.09 13.93
CA LEU A 237 -8.33 -5.74 13.91
C LEU A 237 -8.10 -6.47 15.22
N ARG A 238 -7.49 -7.65 15.14
CA ARG A 238 -7.06 -8.44 16.30
C ARG A 238 -5.61 -8.85 16.14
N ASN A 239 -4.97 -9.22 17.25
CA ASN A 239 -3.68 -9.87 17.23
C ASN A 239 -3.89 -11.35 17.61
N PRO A 240 -3.63 -12.32 16.72
CA PRO A 240 -3.09 -12.17 15.36
C PRO A 240 -4.11 -11.63 14.33
N PRO A 241 -3.66 -10.94 13.25
CA PRO A 241 -4.51 -10.25 12.26
C PRO A 241 -5.56 -11.15 11.59
N GLU A 242 -5.25 -12.41 11.43
CA GLU A 242 -6.13 -13.45 10.93
C GLU A 242 -7.43 -13.65 11.71
N ASN A 243 -7.46 -13.26 13.00
CA ASN A 243 -8.64 -13.33 13.86
C ASN A 243 -9.50 -12.06 13.78
N SER A 244 -9.14 -11.11 12.91
CA SER A 244 -9.89 -9.88 12.72
C SER A 244 -11.31 -10.17 12.22
N MET A 245 -12.24 -9.31 12.61
CA MET A 245 -13.65 -9.43 12.26
C MET A 245 -14.02 -8.36 11.24
N ILE A 246 -14.75 -8.74 10.19
CA ILE A 246 -15.28 -7.82 9.19
C ILE A 246 -16.80 -7.78 9.28
N THR A 247 -17.35 -6.57 9.17
CA THR A 247 -18.77 -6.33 8.95
C THR A 247 -18.89 -5.28 7.84
N LEU A 248 -19.35 -5.71 6.67
CA LEU A 248 -19.49 -4.87 5.48
C LEU A 248 -20.90 -5.01 4.93
N SER A 249 -21.52 -3.89 4.60
CA SER A 249 -22.81 -3.82 3.92
C SER A 249 -22.63 -3.00 2.64
N LEU A 250 -22.98 -3.60 1.51
CA LEU A 250 -22.85 -3.03 0.17
C LEU A 250 -24.20 -3.07 -0.54
N PHE A 251 -24.43 -2.07 -1.38
CA PHE A 251 -25.43 -2.10 -2.43
C PHE A 251 -24.75 -2.44 -3.75
N ALA A 252 -25.24 -3.49 -4.41
CA ALA A 252 -24.87 -3.83 -5.77
C ALA A 252 -26.02 -3.49 -6.70
N SER A 253 -25.74 -2.77 -7.78
CA SER A 253 -26.66 -2.49 -8.88
C SER A 253 -26.21 -3.32 -10.08
N PRO A 254 -26.78 -4.51 -10.30
CA PRO A 254 -26.49 -5.36 -11.45
C PRO A 254 -26.75 -4.65 -12.78
N LYS A 255 -26.03 -5.06 -13.83
CA LYS A 255 -26.18 -4.58 -15.20
C LYS A 255 -26.14 -5.75 -16.17
N GLY A 256 -26.73 -5.56 -17.35
CA GLY A 256 -26.68 -6.54 -18.44
C GLY A 256 -27.16 -7.92 -18.01
N SER A 257 -26.41 -8.97 -18.36
CA SER A 257 -26.75 -10.36 -18.05
C SER A 257 -26.87 -10.65 -16.53
N LEU A 258 -26.12 -9.95 -15.68
CA LEU A 258 -26.22 -10.15 -14.23
C LEU A 258 -27.55 -9.61 -13.69
N GLN A 259 -28.11 -8.57 -14.30
CA GLN A 259 -29.43 -8.06 -13.96
C GLN A 259 -30.52 -9.08 -14.34
N GLU A 260 -30.46 -9.64 -15.54
CA GLU A 260 -31.39 -10.68 -15.99
C GLU A 260 -31.35 -11.91 -15.07
N MET A 261 -30.14 -12.34 -14.67
CA MET A 261 -29.99 -13.42 -13.69
C MET A 261 -30.57 -13.05 -12.33
N ALA A 262 -30.35 -11.83 -11.84
CA ALA A 262 -30.88 -11.39 -10.56
C ALA A 262 -32.42 -11.39 -10.55
N GLU A 263 -33.07 -10.99 -11.65
CA GLU A 263 -34.53 -11.02 -11.80
C GLU A 263 -35.10 -12.44 -11.73
N LEU A 264 -34.38 -13.43 -12.29
CA LEU A 264 -34.81 -14.82 -12.30
C LEU A 264 -34.59 -15.54 -10.95
N PHE A 265 -33.47 -15.27 -10.27
CA PHE A 265 -33.03 -16.06 -9.12
C PHE A 265 -33.23 -15.38 -7.76
N VAL A 266 -33.33 -14.04 -7.72
CA VAL A 266 -33.48 -13.29 -6.48
C VAL A 266 -34.94 -12.89 -6.28
N LYS A 267 -35.68 -13.72 -5.52
CA LYS A 267 -37.09 -13.47 -5.20
C LYS A 267 -37.28 -12.06 -4.62
N GLY A 268 -38.08 -11.23 -5.29
CA GLY A 268 -38.39 -9.85 -4.89
C GLY A 268 -37.40 -8.80 -5.39
N TYR A 269 -36.42 -9.16 -6.20
CA TYR A 269 -35.59 -8.21 -6.93
C TYR A 269 -36.39 -7.57 -8.07
N THR A 270 -36.19 -6.27 -8.26
CA THR A 270 -36.63 -5.54 -9.45
C THR A 270 -35.43 -4.90 -10.12
N ALA A 271 -35.44 -4.77 -11.45
CA ALA A 271 -34.43 -4.09 -12.26
C ALA A 271 -33.91 -2.78 -11.65
N ASN A 272 -34.80 -2.04 -10.97
CA ASN A 272 -34.54 -0.71 -10.42
C ASN A 272 -34.08 -0.70 -8.95
N SER A 273 -34.03 -1.87 -8.29
CA SER A 273 -33.67 -1.97 -6.86
C SER A 273 -32.28 -2.60 -6.69
N PRO A 274 -31.35 -2.00 -5.92
CA PRO A 274 -30.05 -2.61 -5.67
C PRO A 274 -30.18 -3.88 -4.81
N LEU A 275 -29.30 -4.85 -5.05
CA LEU A 275 -29.07 -5.99 -4.17
C LEU A 275 -28.30 -5.54 -2.93
N LYS A 276 -28.80 -5.89 -1.74
CA LYS A 276 -28.10 -5.66 -0.47
C LYS A 276 -27.20 -6.85 -0.16
N ILE A 277 -25.89 -6.65 -0.26
CA ILE A 277 -24.87 -7.66 0.07
C ILE A 277 -24.33 -7.36 1.45
N ARG A 278 -24.37 -8.34 2.35
CA ARG A 278 -23.78 -8.22 3.69
C ARG A 278 -22.75 -9.31 3.90
N ILE A 279 -21.55 -8.90 4.27
CA ILE A 279 -20.41 -9.75 4.62
C ILE A 279 -20.16 -9.57 6.11
N ASN A 280 -20.20 -10.65 6.89
CA ASN A 280 -20.02 -10.59 8.33
C ASN A 280 -19.25 -11.80 8.87
N GLY A 281 -18.37 -11.59 9.85
CA GLY A 281 -17.67 -12.66 10.55
C GLY A 281 -16.15 -12.51 10.51
N PRO A 282 -15.40 -13.59 10.82
CA PRO A 282 -13.94 -13.59 10.74
C PRO A 282 -13.46 -13.39 9.31
N ILE A 283 -12.39 -12.63 9.09
CA ILE A 283 -11.82 -12.40 7.74
C ILE A 283 -11.45 -13.72 7.05
N ARG A 284 -11.04 -14.74 7.81
CA ARG A 284 -10.70 -16.06 7.27
C ARG A 284 -11.87 -16.83 6.67
N ALA A 285 -13.09 -16.60 7.15
CA ALA A 285 -14.28 -17.34 6.75
C ALA A 285 -15.53 -16.46 6.95
N PRO A 286 -15.66 -15.37 6.18
CA PRO A 286 -16.80 -14.48 6.32
C PRO A 286 -18.05 -15.16 5.78
N GLN A 287 -19.19 -14.89 6.42
CA GLN A 287 -20.49 -15.26 5.89
C GLN A 287 -20.98 -14.16 4.96
N VAL A 288 -21.45 -14.55 3.78
CA VAL A 288 -22.02 -13.64 2.79
C VAL A 288 -23.52 -13.87 2.71
N SER A 289 -24.29 -12.79 2.67
CA SER A 289 -25.72 -12.82 2.45
C SER A 289 -26.14 -11.79 1.42
N VAL A 290 -27.15 -12.13 0.62
CA VAL A 290 -27.74 -11.26 -0.41
C VAL A 290 -29.22 -11.12 -0.10
N ASN A 291 -29.68 -9.88 0.06
CA ASN A 291 -31.05 -9.54 0.50
C ASN A 291 -31.47 -10.33 1.76
N GLY A 292 -30.54 -10.53 2.70
CA GLY A 292 -30.76 -11.25 3.96
C GLY A 292 -30.73 -12.79 3.86
N LYS A 293 -30.53 -13.35 2.67
CA LYS A 293 -30.36 -14.81 2.50
C LYS A 293 -28.88 -15.17 2.45
N ALA A 294 -28.46 -16.12 3.27
CA ALA A 294 -27.09 -16.62 3.24
C ALA A 294 -26.79 -17.25 1.87
N VAL A 295 -25.64 -16.90 1.29
CA VAL A 295 -25.12 -17.49 0.07
C VAL A 295 -23.99 -18.43 0.49
N PRO A 296 -24.10 -19.74 0.22
CA PRO A 296 -22.99 -20.65 0.46
C PRO A 296 -21.84 -20.24 -0.45
N LEU A 297 -20.73 -19.83 0.14
CA LEU A 297 -19.46 -19.74 -0.58
C LEU A 297 -19.04 -21.19 -0.84
N GLY A 298 -18.90 -21.58 -2.12
CA GLY A 298 -18.32 -22.88 -2.46
C GLY A 298 -16.94 -22.99 -1.81
N LEU A 299 -16.83 -23.91 -0.85
CA LEU A 299 -15.58 -24.27 -0.17
C LEU A 299 -15.03 -25.54 -0.79
#